data_AF-A0A1C6FK23-F1
#
_entry.id   AF-A0A1C6FK23-F1
#
_cell.length_a   1.000
_cell.length_b   1.000
_cell.length_c   1.000
_cell.angle_alpha   90.00
_cell.angle_beta   90.00
_cell.angle_gamma   90.00
#
_symmetry.space_group_name_H-M   'P 1'
#
loop_
_entity.id
_entity.type
_entity.pdbx_description
1 polymer ?
#
loop_
_entity_poly.entity_id
_entity_poly.type
_entity_poly.pdbx_seq_one_letter_code
_entity_poly.pdbx_strand_id
1 'polypeptide(L)'
;MEYDRVRIKLAAKAAVRQGSPRPWLVTLIYLLLTQALVSAVSTAATLPVTLAAGANLAIRGHGGHISRGATSAASGLFLAVMVFLYLLAMLFTLVMQTGYLHYTMRLWRGRRTEIKDLFFGFHLAGRIICLSLLLFLLSFLWTVVSLAVLVPFSLLAVWLDSQLLALLLLPATVLSMALLYNRLLRYALSYYLLLDHPDWRALDCIHESKRLMTGRRWSLLLLSLSFLGWALLVAAIILAVYLLGGFAIFFFFQVSRGGFAALPVRVFGMFLPLLLAAAALLCSAPLLLWLTAYMGTAFAGFYDCAAGTSPAPVDESAPPAPVETYCRVGGPDKASVPHYYYSGAPAGEPPRRVPGPPPSPHEPELPPGFYTGFLHKDPPEDGAP
;
A
#
# COMPACT_ATOMS: atom_id res chain seq x y z
N MET A 1 -11.80 -2.79 -22.71
CA MET A 1 -11.95 -1.70 -21.72
C MET A 1 -10.77 -0.77 -21.83
N GLU A 2 -11.00 0.46 -22.30
CA GLU A 2 -9.97 1.50 -22.41
C GLU A 2 -9.94 2.28 -21.10
N TYR A 3 -8.79 2.26 -20.42
CA TYR A 3 -8.60 2.85 -19.09
C TYR A 3 -8.11 4.30 -19.21
N ASP A 4 -8.96 5.28 -18.89
CA ASP A 4 -8.58 6.69 -18.91
C ASP A 4 -7.90 7.10 -17.59
N ARG A 5 -6.58 6.90 -17.56
CA ARG A 5 -5.71 7.25 -16.43
C ARG A 5 -5.76 8.72 -16.04
N VAL A 6 -6.04 9.62 -17.00
CA VAL A 6 -6.01 11.08 -16.75
C VAL A 6 -7.23 11.47 -15.93
N ARG A 7 -8.40 10.95 -16.29
CA ARG A 7 -9.65 11.19 -15.57
C ARG A 7 -9.60 10.70 -14.12
N ILE A 8 -9.11 9.49 -13.89
CA ILE A 8 -8.99 8.94 -12.52
C ILE A 8 -8.06 9.79 -11.66
N LYS A 9 -6.96 10.28 -12.22
CA LYS A 9 -6.05 11.20 -11.53
C LYS A 9 -6.71 12.55 -11.20
N LEU A 10 -7.44 13.11 -12.15
CA LEU A 10 -8.15 14.38 -11.92
C LEU A 10 -9.23 14.21 -10.86
N ALA A 11 -10.02 13.14 -10.93
CA ALA A 11 -11.02 12.81 -9.92
C ALA A 11 -10.39 12.54 -8.54
N ALA A 12 -9.28 11.81 -8.48
CA ALA A 12 -8.57 11.56 -7.23
C ALA A 12 -8.02 12.85 -6.61
N LYS A 13 -7.52 13.77 -7.45
CA LYS A 13 -7.07 15.10 -7.02
C LYS A 13 -8.25 15.96 -6.52
N ALA A 14 -9.41 15.88 -7.18
CA ALA A 14 -10.62 16.56 -6.75
C ALA A 14 -11.13 16.01 -5.40
N ALA A 15 -11.19 14.69 -5.25
CA ALA A 15 -11.58 14.02 -4.01
C ALA A 15 -10.69 14.43 -2.82
N VAL A 16 -9.37 14.48 -3.03
CA VAL A 16 -8.42 14.92 -1.98
C VAL A 16 -8.58 16.41 -1.64
N ARG A 17 -9.03 17.24 -2.58
CA ARG A 17 -9.29 18.67 -2.32
C ARG A 17 -10.61 18.90 -1.58
N GLN A 18 -11.65 18.14 -1.90
CA GLN A 18 -13.00 18.28 -1.36
C GLN A 18 -13.22 17.48 -0.06
N GLY A 19 -12.32 16.55 0.27
CA GLY A 19 -12.42 15.70 1.45
C GLY A 19 -12.55 16.47 2.76
N SER A 20 -13.52 16.05 3.58
CA SER A 20 -13.70 16.49 4.96
C SER A 20 -13.68 15.28 5.90
N PRO A 21 -12.88 15.26 6.98
CA PRO A 21 -11.85 16.23 7.39
C PRO A 21 -10.69 16.33 6.38
N ARG A 22 -9.89 17.41 6.50
CA ARG A 22 -8.79 17.70 5.56
C ARG A 22 -7.90 16.46 5.38
N PRO A 23 -7.77 15.89 4.16
CA PRO A 23 -7.09 14.60 3.99
C PRO A 23 -5.64 14.58 4.45
N TRP A 24 -4.92 15.70 4.34
CA TRP A 24 -3.55 15.82 4.85
C TRP A 24 -3.44 15.61 6.36
N LEU A 25 -4.49 15.91 7.13
CA LEU A 25 -4.49 15.71 8.58
C LEU A 25 -4.64 14.21 8.90
N VAL A 26 -5.52 13.51 8.18
CA VAL A 26 -5.69 12.07 8.34
C VAL A 26 -4.42 11.33 7.93
N THR A 27 -3.79 11.73 6.82
CA THR A 27 -2.49 11.16 6.41
C THR A 27 -1.38 11.48 7.39
N LEU A 28 -1.38 12.67 8.00
CA LEU A 28 -0.42 13.05 9.03
C LEU A 28 -0.55 12.16 10.27
N ILE A 29 -1.78 11.97 10.78
CA ILE A 29 -2.03 11.09 11.92
C ILE A 29 -1.59 9.66 11.60
N TYR A 30 -1.95 9.14 10.42
CA TYR A 30 -1.53 7.82 9.96
C TYR A 30 0.00 7.67 9.93
N LEU A 31 0.70 8.63 9.32
CA LEU A 31 2.15 8.60 9.21
C LEU A 31 2.84 8.78 10.56
N LEU A 32 2.33 9.65 11.44
CA LEU A 32 2.86 9.78 12.79
C LEU A 32 2.69 8.48 13.57
N LEU A 33 1.50 7.87 13.56
CA LEU A 33 1.26 6.61 14.28
C LEU A 33 2.15 5.47 13.78
N THR A 34 2.37 5.36 12.48
CA THR A 34 3.17 4.27 11.89
C THR A 34 4.67 4.56 11.94
N GLN A 35 5.11 5.71 11.43
CA GLN A 35 6.53 6.06 11.31
C GLN A 35 7.14 6.47 12.65
N ALA A 36 6.41 7.14 13.54
CA ALA A 36 6.95 7.47 14.87
C ALA A 36 7.14 6.22 15.72
N LEU A 37 6.22 5.25 15.62
CA LEU A 37 6.36 3.96 16.32
C LEU A 37 7.59 3.19 15.81
N VAL A 38 7.72 3.02 14.49
CA VAL A 38 8.86 2.29 13.90
C VAL A 38 10.18 3.01 14.18
N SER A 39 10.22 4.34 14.10
CA SER A 39 11.43 5.10 14.40
C SER A 39 11.79 5.07 15.89
N ALA A 40 10.81 5.09 16.80
CA ALA A 40 11.03 4.93 18.23
C ALA A 40 11.63 3.54 18.57
N VAL A 41 11.06 2.46 18.02
CA VAL A 41 11.59 1.10 18.20
C VAL A 41 13.01 1.00 17.61
N SER A 42 13.24 1.57 16.43
CA SER A 42 14.56 1.58 15.79
C SER A 42 15.61 2.37 16.58
N THR A 43 15.23 3.53 17.12
CA THR A 43 16.11 4.34 17.97
C THR A 43 16.41 3.60 19.27
N ALA A 44 15.42 2.98 19.90
CA ALA A 44 15.62 2.18 21.12
C ALA A 44 16.55 0.98 20.89
N ALA A 45 16.48 0.33 19.72
CA ALA A 45 17.35 -0.78 19.36
C ALA A 45 18.81 -0.34 19.11
N THR A 46 19.00 0.82 18.49
CA THR A 46 20.32 1.30 18.04
C THR A 46 21.05 2.14 19.08
N LEU A 47 20.33 2.89 19.92
CA LEU A 47 20.92 3.83 20.89
C LEU A 47 21.93 3.19 21.86
N PRO A 48 21.68 2.01 22.48
CA PRO A 48 22.66 1.39 23.36
C PRO A 48 23.94 0.98 22.61
N VAL A 49 23.79 0.51 21.37
CA VAL A 49 24.91 0.08 20.51
C VAL A 49 25.73 1.29 20.08
N THR A 50 25.09 2.39 19.68
CA THR A 50 25.77 3.63 19.27
C THR A 50 26.47 4.30 20.45
N LEU A 51 25.83 4.33 21.63
CA LEU A 51 26.43 4.81 22.88
C LEU A 51 27.67 3.99 23.27
N ALA A 52 27.55 2.65 23.24
CA ALA A 52 28.67 1.76 23.54
C ALA A 52 29.80 1.90 22.52
N ALA A 53 29.49 2.00 21.23
CA ALA A 53 30.48 2.24 20.18
C ALA A 53 31.19 3.59 20.37
N GLY A 54 30.44 4.65 20.68
CA GLY A 54 30.98 5.98 20.97
C GLY A 54 31.89 6.00 22.19
N ALA A 55 31.49 5.34 23.28
CA ALA A 55 32.31 5.18 24.48
C ALA A 55 33.62 4.41 24.19
N ASN A 56 33.54 3.31 23.44
CA ASN A 56 34.71 2.54 23.04
C ASN A 56 35.68 3.35 22.16
N LEU A 57 35.17 4.18 21.24
CA LEU A 57 35.96 5.09 20.42
C LEU A 57 36.65 6.18 21.25
N ALA A 58 35.96 6.71 22.28
CA ALA A 58 36.55 7.68 23.20
C ALA A 58 37.68 7.06 24.03
N ILE A 59 37.50 5.83 24.54
CA ILE A 59 38.50 5.11 25.34
C ILE A 59 39.72 4.71 24.50
N ARG A 60 39.51 4.18 23.28
CA ARG A 60 40.62 3.84 22.35
C ARG A 60 41.45 5.06 21.97
N GLY A 61 40.83 6.24 21.85
CA GLY A 61 41.53 7.50 21.59
C GLY A 61 42.47 7.96 22.72
N HIS A 62 42.43 7.31 23.89
CA HIS A 62 43.27 7.63 25.05
C HIS A 62 44.21 6.48 25.47
N GLY A 63 44.44 5.49 24.60
CA GLY A 63 45.37 4.40 24.88
C GLY A 63 44.87 3.35 25.88
N GLY A 64 43.59 3.39 26.25
CA GLY A 64 42.98 2.40 27.15
C GLY A 64 42.76 1.04 26.49
N HIS A 65 43.07 -0.06 27.20
CA HIS A 65 42.74 -1.41 26.77
C HIS A 65 41.21 -1.61 26.78
N ILE A 66 40.69 -2.14 25.68
CA ILE A 66 39.25 -2.38 25.48
C ILE A 66 38.83 -3.55 26.36
N SER A 67 37.89 -3.34 27.29
CA SER A 67 37.13 -4.47 27.81
C SER A 67 36.20 -4.96 26.70
N ARG A 68 36.45 -6.17 26.18
CA ARG A 68 35.56 -6.87 25.22
C ARG A 68 34.13 -7.08 25.75
N GLY A 69 33.87 -6.72 27.02
CA GLY A 69 32.54 -6.74 27.64
C GLY A 69 31.63 -5.56 27.27
N ALA A 70 32.16 -4.41 26.83
CA ALA A 70 31.31 -3.25 26.50
C ALA A 70 30.52 -3.39 25.19
N THR A 71 30.85 -4.38 24.36
CA THR A 71 30.10 -4.73 23.13
C THR A 71 29.04 -5.81 23.35
N SER A 72 28.83 -6.30 24.58
CA SER A 72 27.81 -7.33 24.87
C SER A 72 26.40 -6.76 25.08
N ALA A 73 26.10 -5.57 24.57
CA ALA A 73 24.75 -5.00 24.58
C ALA A 73 23.73 -5.86 23.80
N ALA A 74 24.20 -6.75 22.92
CA ALA A 74 23.38 -7.80 22.31
C ALA A 74 23.31 -9.05 23.19
N SER A 75 22.88 -8.91 24.46
CA SER A 75 22.44 -10.07 25.22
C SER A 75 21.30 -10.76 24.44
N GLY A 76 21.23 -12.09 24.45
CA GLY A 76 20.17 -12.82 23.71
C GLY A 76 18.75 -12.35 24.09
N LEU A 77 18.56 -11.95 25.35
CA LEU A 77 17.32 -11.34 25.83
C LEU A 77 17.04 -9.99 25.17
N PHE A 78 18.02 -9.09 25.09
CA PHE A 78 17.84 -7.80 24.42
C PHE A 78 17.45 -7.99 22.95
N LEU A 79 18.12 -8.90 22.24
CA LEU A 79 17.78 -9.22 20.85
C LEU A 79 16.35 -9.77 20.74
N ALA A 80 15.96 -10.71 21.60
CA ALA A 80 14.62 -11.28 21.61
C ALA A 80 13.53 -10.22 21.85
N VAL A 81 13.73 -9.32 22.81
CA VAL A 81 12.80 -8.22 23.09
C VAL A 81 12.71 -7.27 21.90
N MET A 82 13.83 -6.90 21.28
CA MET A 82 13.81 -6.03 20.10
C MET A 82 13.08 -6.67 18.92
N VAL A 83 13.36 -7.95 18.64
CA VAL A 83 12.65 -8.70 17.58
C VAL A 83 11.15 -8.73 17.85
N PHE A 84 10.75 -8.99 19.09
CA PHE A 84 9.34 -8.96 19.50
C PHE A 84 8.71 -7.57 19.28
N LEU A 85 9.38 -6.49 19.68
CA LEU A 85 8.89 -5.11 19.48
C LEU A 85 8.79 -4.74 17.99
N TYR A 86 9.74 -5.16 17.16
CA TYR A 86 9.68 -4.96 15.71
C TYR A 86 8.53 -5.72 15.06
N LEU A 87 8.30 -6.98 15.46
CA LEU A 87 7.16 -7.76 14.99
C LEU A 87 5.83 -7.08 15.38
N LEU A 88 5.73 -6.59 16.61
CA LEU A 88 4.56 -5.86 17.08
C LEU A 88 4.33 -4.55 16.29
N ALA A 89 5.39 -3.77 16.06
CA ALA A 89 5.32 -2.54 15.27
C ALA A 89 4.96 -2.81 13.79
N MET A 90 5.46 -3.91 13.22
CA MET A 90 5.15 -4.35 11.86
C MET A 90 3.68 -4.75 11.74
N LEU A 91 3.17 -5.52 12.71
CA LEU A 91 1.76 -5.90 12.77
C LEU A 91 0.83 -4.69 12.93
N PHE A 92 1.19 -3.76 13.83
CA PHE A 92 0.46 -2.51 14.01
C PHE A 92 0.42 -1.70 12.70
N THR A 93 1.56 -1.57 12.03
CA THR A 93 1.66 -0.83 10.76
C THR A 93 0.82 -1.48 9.66
N LEU A 94 0.80 -2.81 9.59
CA LEU A 94 -0.04 -3.55 8.64
C LEU A 94 -1.52 -3.24 8.84
N VAL A 95 -2.01 -3.31 10.08
CA VAL A 95 -3.40 -3.02 10.43
C VAL A 95 -3.74 -1.57 10.09
N MET A 96 -2.87 -0.63 10.47
CA MET A 96 -3.04 0.80 10.17
C MET A 96 -3.05 1.07 8.66
N GLN A 97 -2.20 0.40 7.88
CA GLN A 97 -2.15 0.55 6.43
C GLN A 97 -3.47 0.10 5.78
N THR A 98 -4.06 -1.00 6.26
CA THR A 98 -5.38 -1.45 5.76
C THR A 98 -6.53 -0.52 6.17
N GLY A 99 -6.49 0.05 7.38
CA GLY A 99 -7.45 1.08 7.79
C GLY A 99 -7.32 2.36 6.95
N TYR A 100 -6.09 2.75 6.62
CA TYR A 100 -5.84 3.87 5.71
C TYR A 100 -6.36 3.59 4.30
N LEU A 101 -6.22 2.35 3.82
CA LEU A 101 -6.80 1.92 2.54
C LEU A 101 -8.32 2.10 2.52
N HIS A 102 -9.00 1.65 3.58
CA HIS A 102 -10.45 1.82 3.74
C HIS A 102 -10.85 3.30 3.75
N TYR A 103 -10.10 4.15 4.45
CA TYR A 103 -10.27 5.61 4.40
C TYR A 103 -10.18 6.15 2.96
N THR A 104 -9.16 5.74 2.18
CA THR A 104 -8.99 6.20 0.80
C THR A 104 -10.09 5.72 -0.14
N MET A 105 -10.66 4.54 0.07
CA MET A 105 -11.84 4.08 -0.66
C MET A 105 -13.08 4.92 -0.36
N ARG A 106 -13.32 5.25 0.92
CA ARG A 106 -14.44 6.13 1.31
C ARG A 106 -14.27 7.54 0.73
N LEU A 107 -13.04 8.05 0.75
CA LEU A 107 -12.70 9.35 0.18
C LEU A 107 -12.93 9.38 -1.34
N TRP A 108 -12.56 8.31 -2.06
CA TRP A 108 -12.86 8.17 -3.48
C TRP A 108 -14.36 8.10 -3.77
N ARG A 109 -15.11 7.31 -2.99
CA ARG A 109 -16.57 7.13 -3.14
C ARG A 109 -17.41 8.31 -2.64
N GLY A 110 -16.79 9.43 -2.28
CA GLY A 110 -17.47 10.64 -1.79
C GLY A 110 -18.23 10.45 -0.47
N ARG A 111 -17.92 9.41 0.31
CA ARG A 111 -18.58 9.17 1.61
C ARG A 111 -17.98 10.08 2.67
N ARG A 112 -18.77 10.43 3.70
CA ARG A 112 -18.24 11.15 4.87
C ARG A 112 -17.12 10.33 5.50
N THR A 113 -15.94 10.93 5.61
CA THR A 113 -14.76 10.28 6.18
C THR A 113 -14.56 10.73 7.62
N GLU A 114 -14.13 9.82 8.49
CA GLU A 114 -13.77 10.14 9.87
C GLU A 114 -12.37 9.65 10.20
N ILE A 115 -11.69 10.31 11.15
CA ILE A 115 -10.38 9.83 11.64
C ILE A 115 -10.49 8.41 12.22
N LYS A 116 -11.66 8.06 12.77
CA LYS A 116 -11.97 6.72 13.30
C LYS A 116 -11.90 5.62 12.23
N ASP A 117 -12.11 5.96 10.96
CA ASP A 117 -12.05 4.98 9.86
C ASP A 117 -10.64 4.38 9.70
N LEU A 118 -9.61 5.08 10.19
CA LEU A 118 -8.23 4.60 10.22
C LEU A 118 -8.07 3.37 11.12
N PHE A 119 -8.89 3.26 12.17
CA PHE A 119 -8.87 2.14 13.10
C PHE A 119 -9.78 0.99 12.67
N PHE A 120 -10.46 1.10 11.53
CA PHE A 120 -11.32 0.01 11.02
C PHE A 120 -10.54 -1.29 10.79
N GLY A 121 -9.25 -1.20 10.44
CA GLY A 121 -8.39 -2.37 10.27
C GLY A 121 -8.30 -3.25 11.53
N PHE A 122 -8.50 -2.70 12.73
CA PHE A 122 -8.45 -3.48 13.97
C PHE A 122 -9.62 -4.47 14.08
N HIS A 123 -10.80 -4.13 13.54
CA HIS A 123 -11.96 -5.03 13.56
C HIS A 123 -11.73 -6.28 12.70
N LEU A 124 -10.97 -6.14 11.61
CA LEU A 124 -10.63 -7.23 10.68
C LEU A 124 -9.22 -7.80 10.91
N ALA A 125 -8.54 -7.44 12.01
CA ALA A 125 -7.11 -7.70 12.19
C ALA A 125 -6.72 -9.15 11.92
N GLY A 126 -7.48 -10.14 12.43
CA GLY A 126 -7.21 -11.56 12.18
C GLY A 126 -7.26 -11.94 10.69
N ARG A 127 -8.26 -11.45 9.95
CA ARG A 127 -8.39 -11.70 8.50
C ARG A 127 -7.30 -10.98 7.70
N ILE A 128 -6.95 -9.75 8.11
CA ILE A 128 -5.85 -8.97 7.52
C ILE A 128 -4.51 -9.67 7.73
N ILE A 129 -4.25 -10.20 8.92
CA ILE A 129 -3.03 -10.96 9.23
C ILE A 129 -2.97 -12.22 8.36
N CYS A 130 -4.07 -12.96 8.23
CA CYS A 130 -4.12 -14.14 7.38
C CYS A 130 -3.84 -13.81 5.90
N LEU A 131 -4.48 -12.76 5.37
CA LEU A 131 -4.23 -12.26 4.01
C LEU A 131 -2.78 -11.82 3.84
N SER A 132 -2.26 -11.03 4.78
CA SER A 132 -0.89 -10.52 4.73
C SER A 132 0.15 -11.64 4.81
N LEU A 133 -0.06 -12.65 5.67
CA LEU A 133 0.82 -13.81 5.76
C LEU A 133 0.83 -14.61 4.45
N LEU A 134 -0.33 -14.78 3.83
CA LEU A 134 -0.44 -15.49 2.56
C LEU A 134 0.20 -14.69 1.41
N LEU A 135 -0.01 -13.37 1.37
CA LEU A 135 0.65 -12.47 0.42
C LEU A 135 2.17 -12.41 0.64
N PHE A 136 2.61 -12.41 1.90
CA PHE A 136 4.01 -12.46 2.27
C PHE A 136 4.64 -13.76 1.80
N LEU A 137 4.02 -14.92 2.08
CA LEU A 137 4.49 -16.22 1.63
C LEU A 137 4.61 -16.29 0.11
N LEU A 138 3.59 -15.80 -0.60
CA LEU A 138 3.58 -15.81 -2.06
C LEU A 138 4.63 -14.85 -2.64
N SER A 139 4.79 -13.67 -2.04
CA SER A 139 5.83 -12.71 -2.42
C SER A 139 7.22 -13.28 -2.15
N PHE A 140 7.42 -13.90 -1.00
CA PHE A 140 8.65 -14.58 -0.61
C PHE A 140 9.00 -15.73 -1.57
N LEU A 141 8.01 -16.50 -2.02
CA LEU A 141 8.27 -17.56 -3.00
C LEU A 141 8.78 -17.00 -4.32
N TRP A 142 8.21 -15.88 -4.80
CA TRP A 142 8.69 -15.23 -6.03
C TRP A 142 10.05 -14.54 -5.85
N THR A 143 10.37 -14.02 -4.66
CA THR A 143 11.72 -13.48 -4.39
C THR A 143 12.75 -14.60 -4.35
N VAL A 144 12.43 -15.77 -3.79
CA VAL A 144 13.30 -16.96 -3.82
C VAL A 144 13.57 -17.41 -5.26
N VAL A 145 12.54 -17.47 -6.11
CA VAL A 145 12.72 -17.78 -7.54
C VAL A 145 13.62 -16.76 -8.23
N SER A 146 13.43 -15.47 -7.97
CA SER A 146 14.28 -14.40 -8.51
C SER A 146 15.74 -14.54 -8.05
N LEU A 147 15.94 -14.87 -6.77
CA LEU A 147 17.27 -15.06 -6.19
C LEU A 147 17.95 -16.33 -6.72
N ALA A 148 17.18 -17.40 -6.92
CA ALA A 148 17.68 -18.67 -7.47
C ALA A 148 18.23 -18.51 -8.90
N VAL A 149 17.77 -17.51 -9.66
CA VAL A 149 18.36 -17.16 -10.96
C VAL A 149 19.56 -16.24 -10.80
N LEU A 150 19.46 -15.24 -9.93
CA LEU A 150 20.49 -14.19 -9.79
C LEU A 150 21.78 -14.69 -9.14
N VAL A 151 21.68 -15.53 -8.10
CA VAL A 151 22.84 -16.00 -7.34
C VAL A 151 23.78 -16.85 -8.21
N PRO A 152 23.32 -17.90 -8.92
CA PRO A 152 24.20 -18.67 -9.80
C PRO A 152 24.83 -17.81 -10.90
N PHE A 153 24.09 -16.87 -11.48
CA PHE A 153 24.63 -15.95 -12.47
C PHE A 153 25.73 -15.05 -11.90
N SER A 154 25.55 -14.55 -10.66
CA SER A 154 26.58 -13.78 -9.96
C SER A 154 27.81 -14.61 -9.59
N LEU A 155 27.61 -15.86 -9.14
CA LEU A 155 28.71 -16.77 -8.82
C LEU A 155 29.50 -17.16 -10.07
N LEU A 156 28.82 -17.37 -11.20
CA LEU A 156 29.46 -17.64 -12.48
C LEU A 156 30.30 -16.45 -12.96
N ALA A 157 29.78 -15.23 -12.82
CA ALA A 157 30.51 -14.01 -13.18
C ALA A 157 31.82 -13.87 -12.38
N VAL A 158 31.77 -14.16 -11.08
CA VAL A 158 32.93 -14.16 -10.18
C VAL A 158 33.89 -15.31 -10.49
N TRP A 159 33.37 -16.53 -10.72
CA TRP A 159 34.18 -17.71 -10.97
C TRP A 159 34.97 -17.62 -12.28
N LEU A 160 34.39 -16.99 -13.30
CA LEU A 160 35.03 -16.77 -14.59
C LEU A 160 35.92 -15.51 -14.65
N ASP A 161 36.00 -14.75 -13.55
CA ASP A 161 36.69 -13.44 -13.45
C ASP A 161 36.40 -12.51 -14.65
N SER A 162 35.16 -12.55 -15.14
CA SER A 162 34.80 -11.93 -16.42
C SER A 162 34.08 -10.61 -16.19
N GLN A 163 34.72 -9.51 -16.60
CA GLN A 163 34.15 -8.16 -16.49
C GLN A 163 32.85 -8.00 -17.28
N LEU A 164 32.69 -8.73 -18.39
CA LEU A 164 31.48 -8.70 -19.21
C LEU A 164 30.26 -9.28 -18.49
N LEU A 165 30.39 -10.42 -17.80
CA LEU A 165 29.30 -10.99 -17.01
C LEU A 165 28.97 -10.10 -15.81
N ALA A 166 29.99 -9.50 -15.19
CA ALA A 166 29.79 -8.51 -14.13
C ALA A 166 28.98 -7.29 -14.61
N LEU A 167 29.24 -6.80 -15.82
CA LEU A 167 28.48 -5.69 -16.41
C LEU A 167 27.04 -6.10 -16.78
N LEU A 168 26.84 -7.35 -17.19
CA LEU A 168 25.51 -7.94 -17.44
C LEU A 168 24.70 -8.20 -16.17
N LEU A 169 25.31 -8.22 -14.98
CA LEU A 169 24.56 -8.36 -13.71
C LEU A 169 23.60 -7.20 -13.49
N LEU A 170 23.98 -5.98 -13.85
CA LEU A 170 23.11 -4.82 -13.66
C LEU A 170 21.80 -4.94 -14.46
N PRO A 171 21.79 -5.13 -15.80
CA PRO A 171 20.55 -5.35 -16.53
C PRO A 171 19.82 -6.63 -16.09
N ALA A 172 20.53 -7.70 -15.70
CA ALA A 172 19.90 -8.91 -15.16
C ALA A 172 19.15 -8.66 -13.85
N THR A 173 19.73 -7.87 -12.92
CA THR A 173 19.05 -7.47 -11.67
C THR A 173 17.81 -6.63 -11.97
N VAL A 174 17.91 -5.65 -12.88
CA VAL A 174 16.79 -4.80 -13.29
C VAL A 174 15.66 -5.63 -13.91
N LEU A 175 16.00 -6.57 -14.80
CA LEU A 175 15.03 -7.50 -15.40
C LEU A 175 14.36 -8.37 -14.34
N SER A 176 15.15 -8.93 -13.40
CA SER A 176 14.62 -9.75 -12.31
C SER A 176 13.64 -8.97 -11.44
N MET A 177 13.94 -7.70 -11.13
CA MET A 177 13.04 -6.80 -10.40
C MET A 177 11.77 -6.49 -11.19
N ALA A 178 11.87 -6.22 -12.49
CA ALA A 178 10.71 -5.97 -13.34
C ALA A 178 9.78 -7.20 -13.40
N LEU A 179 10.34 -8.41 -13.51
CA LEU A 179 9.59 -9.66 -13.50
C LEU A 179 8.94 -9.91 -12.14
N LEU A 180 9.67 -9.70 -11.04
CA LEU A 180 9.14 -9.81 -9.68
C LEU A 180 7.97 -8.85 -9.47
N TYR A 181 8.13 -7.58 -9.85
CA TYR A 181 7.09 -6.57 -9.73
C TYR A 181 5.84 -6.95 -10.52
N ASN A 182 6.00 -7.43 -11.76
CA ASN A 182 4.87 -7.92 -12.58
C ASN A 182 4.13 -9.10 -11.93
N ARG A 183 4.81 -9.95 -11.16
CA ARG A 183 4.17 -11.02 -10.39
C ARG A 183 3.39 -10.46 -9.21
N LEU A 184 3.96 -9.49 -8.49
CA LEU A 184 3.33 -8.84 -7.34
C LEU A 184 2.09 -8.02 -7.70
N LEU A 185 2.07 -7.39 -8.88
CA LEU A 185 0.89 -6.65 -9.37
C LEU A 185 -0.40 -7.48 -9.40
N ARG A 186 -0.30 -8.81 -9.55
CA ARG A 186 -1.46 -9.71 -9.55
C ARG A 186 -2.21 -9.71 -8.22
N TYR A 187 -1.54 -9.33 -7.14
CA TYR A 187 -2.08 -9.35 -5.78
C TYR A 187 -2.44 -7.96 -5.25
N ALA A 188 -2.21 -6.90 -6.04
CA ALA A 188 -2.35 -5.52 -5.60
C ALA A 188 -3.77 -5.16 -5.13
N LEU A 189 -4.81 -5.85 -5.64
CA LEU A 189 -6.21 -5.57 -5.29
C LEU A 189 -6.71 -6.36 -4.06
N SER A 190 -5.93 -7.33 -3.57
CA SER A 190 -6.40 -8.28 -2.55
C SER A 190 -6.88 -7.60 -1.26
N TYR A 191 -6.20 -6.52 -0.83
CA TYR A 191 -6.61 -5.75 0.34
C TYR A 191 -7.91 -4.96 0.13
N TYR A 192 -8.16 -4.47 -1.09
CA TYR A 192 -9.40 -3.76 -1.41
C TYR A 192 -10.59 -4.72 -1.40
N LEU A 193 -10.43 -5.91 -1.99
CA LEU A 193 -11.43 -6.99 -1.97
C LEU A 193 -11.79 -7.44 -0.56
N LEU A 194 -10.79 -7.57 0.33
CA LEU A 194 -11.05 -7.93 1.73
C LEU A 194 -11.86 -6.85 2.47
N LEU A 195 -11.71 -5.57 2.11
CA LEU A 195 -12.44 -4.48 2.74
C LEU A 195 -13.87 -4.35 2.25
N ASP A 196 -14.15 -4.65 0.98
CA ASP A 196 -15.52 -4.67 0.45
C ASP A 196 -16.27 -5.96 0.83
N HIS A 197 -15.57 -7.09 0.90
CA HIS A 197 -16.12 -8.38 1.28
C HIS A 197 -15.41 -8.89 2.55
N PRO A 198 -15.77 -8.36 3.73
CA PRO A 198 -15.12 -8.74 4.97
C PRO A 198 -15.24 -10.25 5.22
N ASP A 199 -16.33 -10.88 4.78
CA ASP A 199 -16.66 -12.30 5.03
C ASP A 199 -15.91 -13.31 4.18
N TRP A 200 -15.18 -12.85 3.16
CA TRP A 200 -14.41 -13.74 2.29
C TRP A 200 -13.13 -14.25 2.98
N ARG A 201 -12.69 -15.44 2.58
CA ARG A 201 -11.39 -15.95 3.02
C ARG A 201 -10.27 -15.27 2.24
N ALA A 202 -9.09 -15.20 2.86
CA ALA A 202 -7.90 -14.61 2.26
C ALA A 202 -7.54 -15.18 0.87
N LEU A 203 -7.72 -16.48 0.66
CA LEU A 203 -7.47 -17.13 -0.63
C LEU A 203 -8.45 -16.67 -1.71
N ASP A 204 -9.72 -16.49 -1.37
CA ASP A 204 -10.76 -16.06 -2.29
C ASP A 204 -10.47 -14.63 -2.78
N CYS A 205 -10.08 -13.74 -1.86
CA CYS A 205 -9.64 -12.38 -2.21
C CYS A 205 -8.45 -12.38 -3.17
N ILE A 206 -7.48 -13.28 -3.00
CA ILE A 206 -6.31 -13.37 -3.89
C ILE A 206 -6.68 -13.92 -5.26
N HIS A 207 -7.55 -14.94 -5.32
CA HIS A 207 -8.04 -15.48 -6.59
C HIS A 207 -8.82 -14.44 -7.38
N GLU A 208 -9.67 -13.68 -6.71
CA GLU A 208 -10.42 -12.61 -7.36
C GLU A 208 -9.49 -11.46 -7.79
N SER A 209 -8.50 -11.08 -6.97
CA SER A 209 -7.48 -10.10 -7.38
C SER A 209 -6.75 -10.54 -8.66
N LYS A 210 -6.39 -11.84 -8.78
CA LYS A 210 -5.75 -12.38 -10.00
C LYS A 210 -6.67 -12.25 -11.21
N ARG A 211 -7.97 -12.57 -11.04
CA ARG A 211 -9.00 -12.50 -12.08
C ARG A 211 -9.17 -11.05 -12.57
N LEU A 212 -9.39 -10.11 -11.65
CA LEU A 212 -9.55 -8.68 -11.95
C LEU A 212 -8.31 -8.05 -12.59
N MET A 213 -7.13 -8.60 -12.31
CA MET A 213 -5.85 -8.17 -12.89
C MET A 213 -5.56 -8.74 -14.29
N THR A 214 -6.34 -9.69 -14.80
CA THR A 214 -6.15 -10.19 -16.17
C THR A 214 -6.46 -9.08 -17.19
N GLY A 215 -5.53 -8.82 -18.11
CA GLY A 215 -5.66 -7.73 -19.10
C GLY A 215 -5.45 -6.31 -18.58
N ARG A 216 -5.36 -6.08 -17.26
CA ARG A 216 -5.27 -4.72 -16.66
C ARG A 216 -3.93 -4.38 -15.98
N ARG A 217 -2.98 -5.32 -15.93
CA ARG A 217 -1.68 -5.16 -15.25
C ARG A 217 -0.89 -3.96 -15.75
N TRP A 218 -0.89 -3.76 -17.07
CA TRP A 218 -0.18 -2.65 -17.70
C TRP A 218 -0.79 -1.30 -17.33
N SER A 219 -2.11 -1.21 -17.24
CA SER A 219 -2.81 -0.01 -16.80
C SER A 219 -2.46 0.38 -15.36
N LEU A 220 -2.39 -0.60 -14.45
CA LEU A 220 -1.98 -0.37 -13.06
C LEU A 220 -0.49 0.02 -12.96
N LEU A 221 0.38 -0.62 -13.75
CA LEU A 221 1.80 -0.27 -13.82
C LEU A 221 2.00 1.16 -14.33
N LEU A 222 1.33 1.54 -15.42
CA LEU A 222 1.38 2.91 -15.95
C LEU A 222 0.84 3.92 -14.96
N LEU A 223 -0.22 3.58 -14.22
CA LEU A 223 -0.71 4.40 -13.11
C LEU A 223 0.41 4.58 -12.08
N SER A 224 1.05 3.51 -11.61
CA SER A 224 2.16 3.59 -10.66
C SER A 224 3.34 4.41 -11.19
N LEU A 225 3.78 4.18 -12.44
CA LEU A 225 4.88 4.91 -13.09
C LEU A 225 4.60 6.41 -13.16
N SER A 226 3.36 6.78 -13.36
CA SER A 226 2.97 8.19 -13.46
C SER A 226 3.02 8.93 -12.12
N PHE A 227 3.21 8.23 -11.00
CA PHE A 227 3.54 8.80 -9.69
C PHE A 227 5.02 8.69 -9.34
N LEU A 228 5.79 7.89 -10.10
CA LEU A 228 7.20 7.62 -9.83
C LEU A 228 8.04 8.90 -9.82
N GLY A 229 7.74 9.86 -10.70
CA GLY A 229 8.43 11.16 -10.70
C GLY A 229 8.26 11.95 -9.40
N TRP A 230 7.06 11.93 -8.80
CA TRP A 230 6.81 12.57 -7.51
C TRP A 230 7.46 11.81 -6.35
N ALA A 231 7.46 10.48 -6.41
CA ALA A 231 8.17 9.66 -5.43
C ALA A 231 9.70 9.89 -5.49
N LEU A 232 10.26 10.01 -6.69
CA LEU A 232 11.66 10.36 -6.91
C LEU A 232 11.99 11.77 -6.39
N LEU A 233 11.07 12.73 -6.54
CA LEU A 233 11.25 14.08 -5.97
C LEU A 233 11.28 14.05 -4.44
N VAL A 234 10.37 13.32 -3.79
CA VAL A 234 10.40 13.11 -2.33
C VAL A 234 11.73 12.47 -1.91
N ALA A 235 12.14 11.42 -2.60
CA ALA A 235 13.41 10.74 -2.34
C ALA A 235 14.62 11.66 -2.53
N ALA A 236 14.62 12.50 -3.56
CA ALA A 236 15.68 13.47 -3.82
C ALA A 236 15.79 14.53 -2.71
N ILE A 237 14.67 15.03 -2.20
CA ILE A 237 14.66 15.98 -1.06
C ILE A 237 15.26 15.31 0.18
N ILE A 238 14.83 14.09 0.51
CA ILE A 238 15.34 13.33 1.66
C ILE A 238 16.86 13.08 1.50
N LEU A 239 17.29 12.62 0.32
CA LEU A 239 18.68 12.36 0.01
C LEU A 239 19.53 13.63 0.10
N ALA A 240 19.05 14.77 -0.44
CA ALA A 240 19.76 16.04 -0.38
C ALA A 240 19.97 16.50 1.07
N VAL A 241 18.96 16.36 1.93
CA VAL A 241 19.09 16.65 3.37
C VAL A 241 20.16 15.74 3.99
N TYR A 242 20.09 14.42 3.77
CA TYR A 242 21.06 13.49 4.33
C TYR A 242 22.48 13.69 3.81
N LEU A 243 22.66 14.03 2.53
CA LEU A 243 23.97 14.30 1.95
C LEU A 243 24.56 15.60 2.47
N LEU A 244 23.79 16.70 2.48
CA LEU A 244 24.26 18.00 2.96
C LEU A 244 24.54 17.97 4.46
N GLY A 245 23.61 17.43 5.24
CA GLY A 245 23.78 17.28 6.68
C GLY A 245 24.87 16.28 7.03
N GLY A 246 24.91 15.13 6.37
CA GLY A 246 25.96 14.12 6.55
C GLY A 246 27.36 14.67 6.20
N PHE A 247 27.47 15.45 5.13
CA PHE A 247 28.71 16.13 4.75
C PHE A 247 29.14 17.15 5.80
N ALA A 248 28.20 18.00 6.28
CA ALA A 248 28.49 18.97 7.33
C ALA A 248 28.93 18.28 8.63
N ILE A 249 28.25 17.19 9.02
CA ILE A 249 28.61 16.34 10.17
C ILE A 249 30.03 15.81 9.99
N PHE A 250 30.28 15.14 8.87
CA PHE A 250 31.59 14.54 8.58
C PHE A 250 32.71 15.59 8.63
N PHE A 251 32.54 16.73 7.94
CA PHE A 251 33.50 17.81 7.93
C PHE A 251 33.75 18.37 9.34
N PHE A 252 32.69 18.61 10.11
CA PHE A 252 32.77 19.09 11.48
C PHE A 252 33.52 18.11 12.40
N PHE A 253 33.31 16.79 12.24
CA PHE A 253 34.07 15.76 12.95
C PHE A 253 35.55 15.70 12.53
N GLN A 254 35.86 15.92 11.24
CA GLN A 254 37.24 15.95 10.75
C GLN A 254 38.01 17.16 11.30
N VAL A 255 37.38 18.33 11.38
CA VAL A 255 37.95 19.56 11.95
C VAL A 255 38.10 19.45 13.47
N SER A 256 37.19 18.77 14.15
CA SER A 256 37.19 18.59 15.61
C SER A 256 38.20 17.54 16.13
N ARG A 257 39.29 17.26 15.39
CA ARG A 257 40.39 16.35 15.79
C ARG A 257 41.29 16.91 16.91
N GLY A 258 40.75 17.71 17.83
CA GLY A 258 41.44 18.18 19.04
C GLY A 258 41.21 17.25 20.24
N GLY A 259 42.07 17.34 21.27
CA GLY A 259 42.06 16.53 22.50
C GLY A 259 40.79 16.65 23.38
N PHE A 260 40.89 16.46 24.69
CA PHE A 260 39.74 16.31 25.64
C PHE A 260 38.59 17.33 25.48
N ALA A 261 38.87 18.55 24.98
CA ALA A 261 37.87 19.56 24.62
C ALA A 261 36.87 19.14 23.51
N ALA A 262 37.16 18.09 22.73
CA ALA A 262 36.29 17.55 21.70
C ALA A 262 35.27 16.52 22.21
N LEU A 263 35.33 16.10 23.48
CA LEU A 263 34.35 15.18 24.07
C LEU A 263 32.90 15.71 24.04
N PRO A 264 32.61 16.94 24.51
CA PRO A 264 31.25 17.50 24.39
C PRO A 264 30.80 17.54 22.93
N VAL A 265 31.70 17.92 22.01
CA VAL A 265 31.42 17.97 20.57
C VAL A 265 31.02 16.60 20.00
N ARG A 266 31.70 15.53 20.42
CA ARG A 266 31.38 14.14 20.01
C ARG A 266 30.05 13.66 20.58
N VAL A 267 29.72 14.05 21.82
CA VAL A 267 28.44 13.73 22.46
C VAL A 267 27.28 14.47 21.77
N PHE A 268 27.44 15.77 21.47
CA PHE A 268 26.47 16.53 20.69
C PHE A 268 26.29 15.96 19.27
N GLY A 269 27.38 15.53 18.64
CA GLY A 269 27.35 14.91 17.31
C GLY A 269 26.57 13.59 17.24
N MET A 270 26.34 12.91 18.37
CA MET A 270 25.55 11.67 18.42
C MET A 270 24.04 11.91 18.28
N PHE A 271 23.55 13.10 18.65
CA PHE A 271 22.15 13.50 18.47
C PHE A 271 21.89 14.12 17.08
N LEU A 272 22.95 14.44 16.35
CA LEU A 272 22.89 15.11 15.06
C LEU A 272 22.23 14.27 13.94
N PRO A 273 22.40 12.93 13.88
CA PRO A 273 21.61 12.07 12.98
C PRO A 273 20.10 12.11 13.26
N LEU A 274 19.68 12.23 14.52
CA LEU A 274 18.27 12.34 14.89
C LEU A 274 17.69 13.66 14.41
N LEU A 275 18.44 14.76 14.62
CA LEU A 275 18.07 16.08 14.08
C LEU A 275 18.00 16.07 12.55
N LEU A 276 18.93 15.37 11.90
CA LEU A 276 18.94 15.24 10.44
C LEU A 276 17.75 14.44 9.91
N ALA A 277 17.38 13.35 10.60
CA ALA A 277 16.19 12.57 10.27
C ALA A 277 14.90 13.39 10.47
N ALA A 278 14.81 14.16 11.55
CA ALA A 278 13.69 15.07 11.78
C ALA A 278 13.60 16.16 10.71
N ALA A 279 14.74 16.75 10.30
CA ALA A 279 14.81 17.72 9.23
C ALA A 279 14.37 17.13 7.88
N ALA A 280 14.83 15.91 7.56
CA ALA A 280 14.42 15.22 6.34
C ALA A 280 12.89 14.96 6.31
N LEU A 281 12.31 14.59 7.45
CA LEU A 281 10.87 14.40 7.59
C LEU A 281 10.12 15.72 7.42
N LEU A 282 10.55 16.81 8.07
CA LEU A 282 9.94 18.13 7.97
C LEU A 282 9.98 18.68 6.52
N CYS A 283 11.12 18.56 5.84
CA CYS A 283 11.27 19.04 4.46
C CYS A 283 10.42 18.24 3.46
N SER A 284 10.25 16.93 3.68
CA SER A 284 9.49 16.07 2.77
C SER A 284 8.01 15.93 3.13
N ALA A 285 7.61 16.28 4.36
CA ALA A 285 6.27 16.06 4.90
C ALA A 285 5.14 16.65 4.04
N PRO A 286 5.16 17.92 3.59
CA PRO A 286 4.04 18.48 2.82
C PRO A 286 3.76 17.69 1.53
N LEU A 287 4.84 17.31 0.84
CA LEU A 287 4.74 16.55 -0.40
C LEU A 287 4.32 15.09 -0.13
N LEU A 288 4.90 14.46 0.90
CA LEU A 288 4.58 13.09 1.31
C LEU A 288 3.11 12.96 1.74
N LEU A 289 2.60 13.90 2.53
CA LEU A 289 1.22 13.92 3.02
C LEU A 289 0.21 14.00 1.88
N TRP A 290 0.47 14.89 0.93
CA TRP A 290 -0.37 15.07 -0.24
C TRP A 290 -0.27 13.87 -1.19
N LEU A 291 0.95 13.40 -1.47
CA LEU A 291 1.19 12.31 -2.41
C LEU A 291 0.59 10.98 -1.91
N THR A 292 0.67 10.71 -0.61
CA THR A 292 0.11 9.48 0.00
C THR A 292 -1.41 9.46 -0.07
N ALA A 293 -2.07 10.60 0.17
CA ALA A 293 -3.51 10.75 -0.02
C ALA A 293 -3.90 10.53 -1.48
N TYR A 294 -3.19 11.21 -2.37
CA TYR A 294 -3.47 11.23 -3.80
C TYR A 294 -3.24 9.88 -4.49
N MET A 295 -2.16 9.17 -4.13
CA MET A 295 -1.91 7.83 -4.65
C MET A 295 -2.96 6.84 -4.12
N GLY A 296 -3.27 6.88 -2.82
CA GLY A 296 -4.26 5.99 -2.21
C GLY A 296 -5.64 6.12 -2.86
N THR A 297 -6.13 7.35 -3.07
CA THR A 297 -7.41 7.59 -3.75
C THR A 297 -7.39 7.18 -5.22
N ALA A 298 -6.28 7.40 -5.94
CA ALA A 298 -6.16 6.97 -7.33
C ALA A 298 -6.17 5.44 -7.48
N PHE A 299 -5.52 4.71 -6.57
CA PHE A 299 -5.56 3.24 -6.58
C PHE A 299 -6.93 2.70 -6.16
N ALA A 300 -7.62 3.36 -5.22
CA ALA A 300 -9.01 3.05 -4.89
C ALA A 300 -9.94 3.22 -6.11
N GLY A 301 -9.77 4.31 -6.87
CA GLY A 301 -10.52 4.52 -8.10
C GLY A 301 -10.23 3.50 -9.19
N PHE A 302 -8.95 3.08 -9.33
CA PHE A 302 -8.59 1.97 -10.20
C PHE A 302 -9.29 0.68 -9.79
N TYR A 303 -9.34 0.38 -8.49
CA TYR A 303 -9.99 -0.81 -7.97
C TYR A 303 -11.50 -0.80 -8.25
N ASP A 304 -12.19 0.31 -7.96
CA ASP A 304 -13.63 0.46 -8.22
C ASP A 304 -13.95 0.30 -9.72
N CYS A 305 -13.12 0.90 -10.58
CA CYS A 305 -13.17 0.69 -12.03
C CYS A 305 -12.97 -0.78 -12.44
N ALA A 306 -12.09 -1.50 -11.73
CA ALA A 306 -11.81 -2.90 -12.01
C ALA A 306 -12.94 -3.82 -11.52
N ALA A 307 -13.51 -3.55 -10.36
CA ALA A 307 -14.60 -4.29 -9.73
C ALA A 307 -15.97 -4.01 -10.37
N GLY A 308 -16.11 -2.89 -11.12
CA GLY A 308 -17.37 -2.49 -11.73
C GLY A 308 -18.30 -1.75 -10.77
N THR A 309 -17.78 -1.28 -9.64
CA THR A 309 -18.47 -0.45 -8.65
C THR A 309 -18.25 1.03 -8.99
N SER A 310 -19.28 1.81 -9.32
CA SER A 310 -19.13 3.26 -9.55
C SER A 310 -20.03 4.04 -8.60
N PRO A 311 -19.43 4.86 -7.73
CA PRO A 311 -19.62 6.30 -7.88
C PRO A 311 -18.28 7.03 -7.74
N ALA A 312 -17.78 7.54 -8.85
CA ALA A 312 -16.78 8.61 -8.81
C ALA A 312 -17.40 9.87 -8.17
N PRO A 313 -16.59 10.78 -7.61
CA PRO A 313 -17.09 12.06 -7.15
C PRO A 313 -17.65 12.82 -8.36
N VAL A 314 -18.97 13.03 -8.38
CA VAL A 314 -19.64 13.86 -9.39
C VAL A 314 -19.16 15.29 -9.15
N ASP A 315 -18.38 15.81 -10.10
CA ASP A 315 -18.07 17.23 -10.16
C ASP A 315 -19.34 17.96 -10.56
N GLU A 316 -19.98 18.66 -9.62
CA GLU A 316 -21.23 19.40 -9.83
C GLU A 316 -21.07 20.54 -10.86
N SER A 317 -19.82 20.89 -11.22
CA SER A 317 -19.50 21.86 -12.27
C SER A 317 -19.30 21.25 -13.67
N ALA A 318 -19.31 19.92 -13.79
CA ALA A 318 -19.27 19.21 -15.06
C ALA A 318 -20.65 18.57 -15.34
N PRO A 319 -21.14 18.60 -16.60
CA PRO A 319 -22.41 17.96 -16.93
C PRO A 319 -22.39 16.49 -16.51
N PRO A 320 -23.50 15.96 -15.94
CA PRO A 320 -23.54 14.63 -15.35
C PRO A 320 -23.15 13.60 -16.40
N ALA A 321 -21.95 13.05 -16.24
CA ALA A 321 -21.45 12.07 -17.17
C ALA A 321 -22.09 10.71 -16.80
N PRO A 322 -22.83 10.06 -17.72
CA PRO A 322 -23.48 8.80 -17.45
C PRO A 322 -22.45 7.73 -17.04
N VAL A 323 -22.91 6.79 -16.22
CA VAL A 323 -22.19 5.70 -15.50
C VAL A 323 -21.01 5.05 -16.26
N GLU A 324 -21.00 5.11 -17.59
CA GLU A 324 -19.98 4.62 -18.52
C GLU A 324 -18.66 5.41 -18.61
N THR A 325 -18.53 6.59 -18.01
CA THR A 325 -17.47 7.55 -18.44
C THR A 325 -16.09 7.44 -17.79
N TYR A 326 -15.90 6.63 -16.74
CA TYR A 326 -14.59 6.39 -16.13
C TYR A 326 -13.89 5.15 -16.71
N CYS A 327 -14.65 4.21 -17.24
CA CYS A 327 -14.20 3.00 -17.91
C CYS A 327 -14.87 2.88 -19.27
N ARG A 328 -14.15 3.18 -20.37
CA ARG A 328 -14.71 2.99 -21.70
C ARG A 328 -14.92 1.49 -21.93
N VAL A 329 -16.17 1.03 -21.97
CA VAL A 329 -16.52 -0.31 -22.46
C VAL A 329 -16.28 -0.32 -23.97
N GLY A 330 -15.03 -0.57 -24.37
CA GLY A 330 -14.69 -0.75 -25.78
C GLY A 330 -15.10 -2.14 -26.26
N GLY A 331 -16.04 -2.19 -27.22
CA GLY A 331 -16.28 -3.32 -28.13
C GLY A 331 -17.72 -3.91 -28.08
N PRO A 332 -18.41 -4.05 -29.23
CA PRO A 332 -19.71 -4.72 -29.32
C PRO A 332 -19.45 -6.23 -29.33
N ASP A 333 -19.18 -6.81 -28.17
CA ASP A 333 -19.31 -8.24 -27.89
C ASP A 333 -18.59 -8.53 -26.58
N LYS A 334 -19.39 -8.65 -25.51
CA LYS A 334 -19.26 -9.60 -24.40
C LYS A 334 -20.18 -9.17 -23.26
N ALA A 335 -21.44 -9.55 -23.41
CA ALA A 335 -22.29 -9.92 -22.27
C ALA A 335 -21.67 -11.15 -21.59
N SER A 336 -20.64 -10.95 -20.77
CA SER A 336 -20.07 -12.00 -19.90
C SER A 336 -19.15 -11.42 -18.82
N VAL A 337 -19.50 -10.26 -18.26
CA VAL A 337 -19.12 -9.98 -16.88
C VAL A 337 -20.30 -10.46 -16.05
N PRO A 338 -20.23 -11.63 -15.41
CA PRO A 338 -21.32 -12.03 -14.55
C PRO A 338 -21.37 -11.06 -13.37
N HIS A 339 -22.50 -10.37 -13.25
CA HIS A 339 -22.92 -9.67 -12.05
C HIS A 339 -23.10 -10.70 -10.93
N TYR A 340 -22.03 -11.07 -10.25
CA TYR A 340 -22.13 -11.87 -9.03
C TYR A 340 -21.92 -10.97 -7.81
N TYR A 341 -22.99 -10.89 -7.02
CA TYR A 341 -23.09 -10.38 -5.64
C TYR A 341 -22.83 -8.89 -5.40
N TYR A 342 -23.87 -8.09 -5.63
CA TYR A 342 -24.10 -6.84 -4.89
C TYR A 342 -25.54 -6.80 -4.40
N SER A 343 -25.83 -7.45 -3.27
CA SER A 343 -27.02 -7.14 -2.45
C SER A 343 -26.54 -6.42 -1.20
N GLY A 344 -26.59 -5.10 -1.23
CA GLY A 344 -26.16 -4.24 -0.15
C GLY A 344 -26.91 -2.92 -0.17
N ALA A 345 -28.24 -2.98 -0.24
CA ALA A 345 -29.08 -1.86 0.16
C ALA A 345 -29.12 -1.83 1.70
N PRO A 346 -28.90 -0.67 2.36
CA PRO A 346 -29.15 -0.57 3.78
C PRO A 346 -30.65 -0.76 4.04
N ALA A 347 -30.99 -1.70 4.92
CA ALA A 347 -32.34 -1.87 5.43
C ALA A 347 -32.74 -0.59 6.18
N GLY A 348 -33.80 0.08 5.73
CA GLY A 348 -34.40 1.19 6.46
C GLY A 348 -34.96 2.32 5.61
N GLU A 349 -35.79 2.03 4.59
CA GLU A 349 -36.82 2.98 4.12
C GLU A 349 -37.81 2.24 3.20
N PRO A 350 -39.14 2.35 3.42
CA PRO A 350 -40.11 1.75 2.51
C PRO A 350 -40.08 2.47 1.14
N PRO A 351 -40.19 1.74 0.01
CA PRO A 351 -40.07 2.35 -1.30
C PRO A 351 -41.20 3.35 -1.54
N ARG A 352 -40.86 4.63 -1.72
CA ARG A 352 -41.77 5.63 -2.30
C ARG A 352 -42.08 5.21 -3.74
N ARG A 353 -43.37 4.97 -4.05
CA ARG A 353 -43.87 4.74 -5.41
C ARG A 353 -43.49 5.94 -6.28
N VAL A 354 -42.60 5.72 -7.24
CA VAL A 354 -42.45 6.62 -8.39
C VAL A 354 -43.55 6.23 -9.39
N PRO A 355 -44.42 7.14 -9.84
CA PRO A 355 -45.43 6.83 -10.84
C PRO A 355 -44.76 6.47 -12.17
N GLY A 356 -45.14 5.33 -12.76
CA GLY A 356 -44.68 4.94 -14.09
C GLY A 356 -45.24 5.89 -15.17
N PRO A 357 -44.52 6.05 -16.30
CA PRO A 357 -45.00 6.85 -17.42
C PRO A 357 -46.24 6.22 -18.08
N PRO A 358 -47.16 7.02 -18.66
CA PRO A 358 -48.38 6.51 -19.26
C PRO A 358 -48.10 5.70 -20.55
N PRO A 359 -48.93 4.69 -20.86
CA PRO A 359 -48.72 3.84 -22.04
C PRO A 359 -49.05 4.59 -23.34
N SER A 360 -48.16 4.53 -24.33
CA SER A 360 -48.47 4.94 -25.71
C SER A 360 -49.03 3.75 -26.51
N PRO A 361 -50.00 3.99 -27.41
CA PRO A 361 -50.71 2.96 -28.14
C PRO A 361 -49.85 2.40 -29.30
N HIS A 362 -50.22 1.22 -29.80
CA HIS A 362 -49.65 0.46 -30.92
C HIS A 362 -48.68 -0.67 -30.51
N GLU A 363 -49.21 -1.88 -30.34
CA GLU A 363 -48.99 -3.03 -31.25
C GLU A 363 -49.81 -4.26 -30.80
N PRO A 364 -50.14 -5.19 -31.72
CA PRO A 364 -51.32 -6.05 -31.63
C PRO A 364 -51.12 -7.34 -30.83
N GLU A 365 -52.20 -7.81 -30.22
CA GLU A 365 -52.32 -9.10 -29.52
C GLU A 365 -52.13 -10.30 -30.46
N LEU A 366 -51.33 -11.29 -30.05
CA LEU A 366 -51.36 -12.66 -30.58
C LEU A 366 -51.42 -13.70 -29.42
N PRO A 367 -52.12 -14.84 -29.62
CA PRO A 367 -52.72 -15.64 -28.54
C PRO A 367 -51.80 -16.71 -27.93
N PRO A 368 -52.17 -17.28 -26.75
CA PRO A 368 -51.28 -18.13 -25.96
C PRO A 368 -51.38 -19.61 -26.37
N GLY A 369 -50.23 -20.24 -26.57
CA GLY A 369 -50.09 -21.70 -26.57
C GLY A 369 -48.92 -22.18 -27.43
N PHE A 370 -47.91 -22.80 -26.81
CA PHE A 370 -47.30 -24.08 -27.22
C PHE A 370 -46.12 -24.48 -26.28
N TYR A 371 -46.31 -25.61 -25.56
CA TYR A 371 -45.39 -26.66 -25.01
C TYR A 371 -44.36 -26.28 -23.90
N THR A 372 -44.52 -26.74 -22.63
CA THR A 372 -44.20 -28.06 -21.98
C THR A 372 -42.72 -28.48 -22.08
N GLY A 373 -41.99 -29.03 -21.10
CA GLY A 373 -42.24 -29.65 -19.80
C GLY A 373 -40.91 -30.27 -19.26
N PHE A 374 -40.98 -31.08 -18.18
CA PHE A 374 -39.91 -31.83 -17.47
C PHE A 374 -39.12 -31.02 -16.40
N LEU A 375 -39.04 -31.37 -15.10
CA LEU A 375 -39.29 -32.60 -14.34
C LEU A 375 -39.74 -32.26 -12.90
N HIS A 376 -40.64 -33.09 -12.39
CA HIS A 376 -41.28 -33.08 -11.07
C HIS A 376 -40.51 -34.00 -10.10
N LYS A 377 -40.41 -33.66 -8.80
CA LYS A 377 -40.75 -34.55 -7.66
C LYS A 377 -40.39 -33.93 -6.31
N ASP A 378 -41.42 -33.54 -5.57
CA ASP A 378 -41.47 -33.63 -4.09
C ASP A 378 -42.48 -34.73 -3.72
N PRO A 379 -42.37 -35.37 -2.53
CA PRO A 379 -43.49 -36.04 -1.87
C PRO A 379 -43.88 -35.36 -0.53
N PRO A 380 -45.06 -35.68 0.04
CA PRO A 380 -46.04 -34.67 0.47
C PRO A 380 -46.18 -34.49 1.99
N GLU A 381 -46.80 -33.37 2.37
CA GLU A 381 -47.48 -33.14 3.64
C GLU A 381 -48.78 -33.95 3.69
N ASP A 382 -49.08 -34.58 4.83
CA ASP A 382 -50.41 -35.10 5.17
C ASP A 382 -50.94 -34.35 6.38
N GLY A 383 -52.24 -34.09 6.32
CA GLY A 383 -52.99 -33.11 7.10
C GLY A 383 -53.36 -33.54 8.52
N ALA A 384 -53.94 -32.54 9.19
CA ALA A 384 -54.45 -32.49 10.54
C ALA A 384 -55.57 -33.51 10.86
N PRO A 385 -56.10 -33.47 12.10
CA PRO A 385 -57.31 -32.65 12.31
C PRO A 385 -57.14 -31.48 13.28
#